data_AF-A0A450UZV1-F1
#
_entry.id   AF-A0A450UZV1-F1
#
_cell.length_a   1.000
_cell.length_b   1.000
_cell.length_c   1.000
_cell.angle_alpha   90.00
_cell.angle_beta   90.00
_cell.angle_gamma   90.00
#
_symmetry.space_group_name_H-M   'P 1'
#
loop_
_entity.id
_entity.type
_entity.pdbx_description
1 polymer ?
#
loop_
_entity_poly.entity_id
_entity_poly.type
_entity_poly.pdbx_seq_one_letter_code
_entity_poly.pdbx_strand_id
1 'polypeptide(L)'
;MHSAGPAPKTCWRRINSVSEKQKSRKIRYPKPEPTPFGSYCYALTCSWIEFILPRLLHNNDLHSMHFSLEVRVPFADTELLGAAARVHPLIAFRDEGAAFKGNRVKRWLRHCAKGLIPEEIRLRKKSPTPFPRYVSGIYKRELKAILRRGGEEFYEEFLDVPRLAALCDETLDENRTAFLFRCIAFYYWVKHHRITGFA
;
A
#
# COMPACT_ATOMS: atom_id res chain seq x y z
N MET A 1 -20.85 -3.59 -36.85
CA MET A 1 -21.62 -3.67 -35.59
C MET A 1 -21.42 -5.06 -35.00
N HIS A 2 -20.45 -5.24 -34.09
CA HIS A 2 -20.31 -6.48 -33.34
C HIS A 2 -20.76 -6.22 -31.91
N SER A 3 -21.94 -6.72 -31.57
CA SER A 3 -22.46 -6.75 -30.21
C SER A 3 -21.67 -7.78 -29.41
N ALA A 4 -20.86 -7.31 -28.47
CA ALA A 4 -20.27 -8.17 -27.44
C ALA A 4 -21.41 -8.68 -26.55
N GLY A 5 -21.72 -9.98 -26.66
CA GLY A 5 -22.66 -10.65 -25.76
C GLY A 5 -22.13 -10.65 -24.31
N PRO A 6 -23.02 -10.77 -23.31
CA PRO A 6 -22.61 -10.76 -21.90
C PRO A 6 -21.68 -11.96 -21.60
N ALA A 7 -20.57 -11.68 -20.91
CA ALA A 7 -19.61 -12.68 -20.50
C ALA A 7 -20.29 -13.82 -19.70
N PRO A 8 -19.95 -15.10 -19.95
CA PRO A 8 -20.63 -16.23 -19.34
C PRO A 8 -20.44 -16.22 -17.82
N LYS A 9 -21.57 -16.19 -17.09
CA LYS A 9 -21.68 -16.20 -15.61
C LYS A 9 -21.06 -17.45 -14.93
N THR A 10 -20.50 -18.38 -15.70
CA THR A 10 -19.98 -19.67 -15.24
C THR A 10 -18.51 -19.62 -14.81
N CYS A 11 -17.72 -18.63 -15.26
CA CYS A 11 -16.31 -18.50 -14.87
C CYS A 11 -16.15 -18.12 -13.38
N TRP A 12 -17.02 -17.23 -12.88
CA TRP A 12 -16.98 -16.73 -11.50
C TRP A 12 -17.33 -17.78 -10.44
N ARG A 13 -18.25 -18.73 -10.73
CA ARG A 13 -18.56 -19.82 -9.78
C ARG A 13 -17.39 -20.79 -9.60
N ARG A 14 -16.55 -20.97 -10.64
CA ARG A 14 -15.42 -21.90 -10.58
C ARG A 14 -14.26 -21.35 -9.74
N ILE A 15 -13.99 -20.04 -9.79
CA ILE A 15 -12.98 -19.37 -8.95
C ILE A 15 -13.36 -19.47 -7.45
N ASN A 16 -14.63 -19.27 -7.11
CA ASN A 16 -15.11 -19.44 -5.73
C ASN A 16 -15.04 -20.91 -5.27
N SER A 17 -15.26 -21.88 -6.15
CA SER A 17 -15.13 -23.31 -5.80
C SER A 17 -13.67 -23.76 -5.57
N VAL A 18 -12.70 -23.13 -6.25
CA VAL A 18 -11.26 -23.35 -6.02
C VAL A 18 -10.84 -22.70 -4.70
N SER A 19 -11.37 -21.52 -4.38
CA SER A 19 -11.25 -20.88 -3.06
C SER A 19 -11.82 -21.78 -1.95
N GLU A 20 -12.97 -22.41 -2.15
CA GLU A 20 -13.58 -23.33 -1.17
C GLU A 20 -12.80 -24.64 -0.99
N LYS A 21 -12.22 -25.21 -2.05
CA LYS A 21 -11.33 -26.38 -1.92
C LYS A 21 -10.00 -26.02 -1.26
N GLN A 22 -9.46 -24.82 -1.50
CA GLN A 22 -8.28 -24.32 -0.77
C GLN A 22 -8.56 -24.03 0.71
N LYS A 23 -9.80 -23.66 1.10
CA LYS A 23 -10.21 -23.52 2.51
C LYS A 23 -10.09 -24.82 3.31
N SER A 24 -10.10 -26.00 2.68
CA SER A 24 -10.01 -27.30 3.37
C SER A 24 -8.62 -27.60 3.94
N ARG A 25 -7.57 -26.96 3.43
CA ARG A 25 -6.22 -26.96 4.02
C ARG A 25 -5.96 -25.60 4.66
N LYS A 26 -6.74 -25.26 5.71
CA LYS A 26 -6.38 -24.14 6.58
C LYS A 26 -5.01 -24.44 7.18
N ILE A 27 -3.97 -23.79 6.66
CA ILE A 27 -2.68 -23.70 7.35
C ILE A 27 -2.99 -23.00 8.68
N ARG A 28 -3.08 -23.79 9.76
CA ARG A 28 -3.21 -23.24 11.11
C ARG A 28 -1.85 -22.70 11.49
N TYR A 29 -1.69 -21.38 11.40
CA TYR A 29 -0.54 -20.72 12.00
C TYR A 29 -0.61 -20.92 13.51
N PRO A 30 0.50 -21.31 14.17
CA PRO A 30 0.52 -21.44 15.62
C PRO A 30 0.11 -20.11 16.23
N LYS A 31 -0.86 -20.15 17.15
CA LYS A 31 -1.24 -18.96 17.91
C LYS A 31 -0.05 -18.59 18.80
N PRO A 32 0.42 -17.34 18.78
CA PRO A 32 1.48 -16.93 19.70
C PRO A 32 0.95 -16.94 21.13
N GLU A 33 1.87 -16.91 22.09
CA GLU A 33 1.50 -16.70 23.49
C GLU A 33 0.65 -15.44 23.66
N PRO A 34 -0.30 -15.42 24.61
CA PRO A 34 -1.30 -14.37 24.77
C PRO A 34 -0.70 -13.10 25.39
N THR A 35 0.29 -12.52 24.72
CA THR A 35 0.76 -11.17 24.99
C THR A 35 -0.03 -10.20 24.11
N PRO A 36 -0.33 -8.97 24.57
CA PRO A 36 -0.99 -7.95 23.75
C PRO A 36 -0.23 -7.69 22.44
N PHE A 37 1.11 -7.65 22.51
CA PHE A 37 1.97 -7.46 21.34
C PHE A 37 1.93 -8.65 20.37
N GLY A 38 2.04 -9.88 20.87
CA GLY A 38 1.96 -11.10 20.05
C GLY A 38 0.61 -11.25 19.35
N SER A 39 -0.48 -10.93 20.05
CA SER A 39 -1.84 -10.96 19.50
C SER A 39 -2.02 -9.94 18.38
N TYR A 40 -1.49 -8.72 18.54
CA TYR A 40 -1.52 -7.69 17.51
C TYR A 40 -0.71 -8.09 16.27
N CYS A 41 0.52 -8.57 16.45
CA CYS A 41 1.35 -9.05 15.34
C CYS A 41 0.73 -10.23 14.59
N TYR A 42 0.05 -11.13 15.30
CA TYR A 42 -0.70 -12.22 14.70
C TYR A 42 -1.87 -11.73 13.85
N ALA A 43 -2.70 -10.83 14.41
CA ALA A 43 -3.83 -10.24 13.69
C ALA A 43 -3.39 -9.51 12.41
N LEU A 44 -2.29 -8.76 12.47
CA LEU A 44 -1.70 -8.14 11.28
C LEU A 44 -1.25 -9.17 10.26
N THR A 45 -0.49 -10.18 10.69
CA THR A 45 -0.02 -11.26 9.80
C THR A 45 -1.17 -11.98 9.11
N CYS A 46 -2.22 -12.34 9.85
CA CYS A 46 -3.44 -12.92 9.29
C CYS A 46 -4.09 -11.97 8.28
N SER A 47 -4.19 -10.68 8.58
CA SER A 47 -4.75 -9.69 7.66
C SER A 47 -3.96 -9.62 6.34
N TRP A 48 -2.63 -9.69 6.41
CA TRP A 48 -1.76 -9.72 5.22
C TRP A 48 -2.00 -10.96 4.35
N ILE A 49 -2.09 -12.13 4.98
CA ILE A 49 -2.21 -13.41 4.28
C ILE A 49 -3.62 -13.61 3.71
N GLU A 50 -4.65 -13.31 4.49
CA GLU A 50 -6.03 -13.59 4.10
C GLU A 50 -6.62 -12.53 3.16
N PHE A 51 -6.17 -11.28 3.26
CA PHE A 51 -6.81 -10.17 2.53
C PHE A 51 -5.87 -9.44 1.58
N ILE A 52 -4.65 -9.10 2.02
CA ILE A 52 -3.78 -8.22 1.22
C ILE A 52 -3.11 -8.98 0.07
N LEU A 53 -2.45 -10.12 0.35
CA LEU A 53 -1.73 -10.88 -0.68
C LEU A 53 -2.64 -11.38 -1.82
N PRO A 54 -3.81 -12.00 -1.55
CA PRO A 54 -4.71 -12.43 -2.62
C PRO A 54 -5.21 -11.26 -3.47
N ARG A 55 -5.51 -10.12 -2.83
CA ARG A 55 -5.98 -8.91 -3.52
C ARG A 55 -4.91 -8.32 -4.41
N LEU A 56 -3.64 -8.33 -4.00
CA LEU A 56 -2.54 -7.85 -4.83
C LEU A 56 -2.39 -8.68 -6.11
N LEU A 57 -2.48 -10.01 -6.01
CA LEU A 57 -2.43 -10.91 -7.17
C LEU A 57 -3.65 -10.73 -8.06
N HIS A 58 -4.85 -10.70 -7.48
CA HIS A 58 -6.08 -10.51 -8.24
C HIS A 58 -6.13 -9.17 -8.99
N ASN A 59 -5.70 -8.08 -8.34
CA ASN A 59 -5.62 -6.77 -8.98
C ASN A 59 -4.58 -6.77 -10.10
N ASN A 60 -3.48 -7.52 -9.96
CA ASN A 60 -2.49 -7.63 -11.03
C ASN A 60 -3.08 -8.31 -12.27
N ASP A 61 -3.76 -9.44 -12.08
CA ASP A 61 -4.40 -10.20 -13.17
C ASP A 61 -5.49 -9.37 -13.87
N LEU A 62 -6.37 -8.71 -13.10
CA LEU A 62 -7.44 -7.87 -13.68
C LEU A 62 -6.90 -6.78 -14.60
N HIS A 63 -5.87 -6.06 -14.15
CA HIS A 63 -5.29 -4.97 -14.94
C HIS A 63 -4.52 -5.49 -16.15
N SER A 64 -3.77 -6.58 -16.02
CA SER A 64 -2.96 -7.08 -17.14
C SER A 64 -3.82 -7.76 -18.21
N MET A 65 -4.79 -8.58 -17.79
CA MET A 65 -5.70 -9.27 -18.71
C MET A 65 -6.62 -8.30 -19.46
N HIS A 66 -6.92 -7.14 -18.88
CA HIS A 66 -7.63 -6.07 -19.59
C HIS A 66 -6.89 -5.63 -20.87
N PHE A 67 -5.56 -5.73 -20.88
CA PHE A 67 -4.71 -5.45 -22.04
C PHE A 67 -4.19 -6.72 -22.72
N SER A 68 -4.80 -7.88 -22.47
CA SER A 68 -4.34 -9.19 -22.98
C SER A 68 -2.87 -9.51 -22.65
N LEU A 69 -2.36 -8.97 -21.54
CA LEU A 69 -1.00 -9.21 -21.07
C LEU A 69 -1.01 -10.28 -19.96
N GLU A 70 -0.17 -11.30 -20.13
CA GLU A 70 0.11 -12.26 -19.08
C GLU A 70 1.26 -11.75 -18.22
N VAL A 71 0.99 -11.43 -16.96
CA VAL A 71 2.02 -11.04 -15.99
C VAL A 71 2.41 -12.26 -15.17
N ARG A 72 3.72 -12.51 -15.07
CA ARG A 72 4.27 -13.56 -14.21
C ARG A 72 4.83 -12.94 -12.94
N VAL A 73 4.69 -13.66 -11.82
CA VAL A 73 5.21 -13.25 -10.51
C VAL A 73 6.25 -14.27 -10.03
N PRO A 74 7.53 -14.18 -10.46
CA PRO A 74 8.55 -15.18 -10.13
C PRO A 74 8.75 -15.42 -8.62
N PHE A 75 8.54 -14.39 -7.80
CA PHE A 75 8.63 -14.50 -6.34
C PHE A 75 7.47 -15.27 -5.69
N ALA A 76 6.42 -15.61 -6.45
CA ALA A 76 5.33 -16.48 -6.01
C ALA A 76 5.54 -17.95 -6.40
N ASP A 77 6.70 -18.30 -6.98
CA ASP A 77 7.06 -19.68 -7.28
C ASP A 77 7.13 -20.55 -6.01
N THR A 78 6.55 -21.75 -6.07
CA THR A 78 6.40 -22.61 -4.90
C THR A 78 7.73 -23.22 -4.44
N GLU A 79 8.66 -23.49 -5.35
CA GLU A 79 9.97 -24.03 -5.01
C GLU A 79 10.82 -22.95 -4.34
N LEU A 80 10.82 -21.73 -4.91
CA LEU A 80 11.48 -20.57 -4.34
C LEU A 80 10.93 -20.23 -2.95
N LEU A 81 9.61 -20.27 -2.77
CA LEU A 81 8.98 -20.05 -1.46
C LEU A 81 9.34 -21.16 -0.47
N GLY A 82 9.39 -22.42 -0.91
CA GLY A 82 9.84 -23.54 -0.10
C GLY A 82 11.29 -23.39 0.37
N ALA A 83 12.17 -22.89 -0.49
CA ALA A 83 13.55 -22.57 -0.13
C ALA A 83 13.63 -21.37 0.83
N ALA A 84 12.88 -20.30 0.56
CA ALA A 84 12.85 -19.10 1.39
C ALA A 84 12.34 -19.39 2.81
N ALA A 85 11.37 -20.29 2.96
CA ALA A 85 10.82 -20.70 4.26
C ALA A 85 11.85 -21.43 5.16
N ARG A 86 12.93 -21.98 4.58
CA ARG A 86 14.03 -22.61 5.34
C ARG A 86 15.04 -21.59 5.88
N VAL A 87 15.01 -20.35 5.41
CA VAL A 87 15.93 -19.30 5.88
C VAL A 87 15.48 -18.80 7.25
N HIS A 88 16.38 -18.84 8.22
CA HIS A 88 16.07 -18.40 9.59
C HIS A 88 15.63 -16.92 9.59
N PRO A 89 14.53 -16.55 10.30
CA PRO A 89 14.02 -15.17 10.32
C PRO A 89 15.05 -14.13 10.75
N LEU A 90 15.96 -14.46 11.68
CA LEU A 90 17.04 -13.55 12.09
C LEU A 90 18.03 -13.26 10.94
N ILE A 91 18.19 -14.17 9.98
CA ILE A 91 19.06 -13.94 8.82
C ILE A 91 18.27 -13.22 7.72
N ALA A 92 16.99 -13.58 7.55
CA ALA A 92 16.10 -13.01 6.55
C ALA A 92 15.75 -11.53 6.82
N PHE A 93 15.55 -11.16 8.09
CA PHE A 93 14.97 -9.88 8.50
C PHE A 93 15.88 -8.97 9.34
N ARG A 94 16.89 -9.50 10.06
CA ARG A 94 17.62 -8.70 11.08
C ARG A 94 18.68 -7.81 10.45
N ASP A 95 18.56 -6.50 10.68
CA ASP A 95 19.70 -5.59 10.70
C ASP A 95 20.16 -5.46 12.16
N GLU A 96 21.27 -6.08 12.52
CA GLU A 96 21.95 -5.78 13.78
C GLU A 96 22.81 -4.53 13.61
N GLY A 97 22.59 -3.54 14.46
CA GLY A 97 23.54 -2.46 14.71
C GLY A 97 23.06 -1.05 14.34
N ALA A 98 23.54 -0.08 15.14
CA ALA A 98 23.30 1.36 15.00
C ALA A 98 23.72 1.95 13.64
N ALA A 99 24.42 1.18 12.80
CA ALA A 99 24.76 1.55 11.42
C ALA A 99 23.55 1.53 10.46
N PHE A 100 22.47 0.81 10.81
CA PHE A 100 21.26 0.70 10.00
C PHE A 100 20.03 1.22 10.74
N LYS A 101 20.03 2.53 11.06
CA LYS A 101 18.84 3.29 11.52
C LYS A 101 17.78 3.45 10.41
N GLY A 102 17.29 2.36 9.83
CA GLY A 102 16.25 2.42 8.82
C GLY A 102 15.53 1.09 8.69
N ASN A 103 14.20 1.16 8.61
CA ASN A 103 13.24 0.09 8.34
C ASN A 103 13.56 -0.74 7.06
N ARG A 104 14.70 -1.45 7.02
CA ARG A 104 15.21 -2.15 5.84
C ARG A 104 14.85 -3.63 5.95
N VAL A 105 13.75 -3.96 5.30
CA VAL A 105 13.30 -5.34 5.09
C VAL A 105 14.11 -6.03 3.97
N LYS A 106 14.06 -7.38 3.96
CA LYS A 106 14.62 -8.27 2.92
C LYS A 106 16.16 -8.32 2.87
N ARG A 107 16.84 -8.40 4.03
CA ARG A 107 18.30 -8.35 4.11
C ARG A 107 18.99 -9.43 3.28
N TRP A 108 18.61 -10.69 3.46
CA TRP A 108 19.26 -11.81 2.77
C TRP A 108 19.13 -11.69 1.25
N LEU A 109 17.94 -11.34 0.75
CA LEU A 109 17.71 -11.09 -0.68
C LEU A 109 18.62 -9.97 -1.22
N ARG A 110 18.80 -8.88 -0.46
CA ARG A 110 19.71 -7.79 -0.86
C ARG A 110 21.17 -8.20 -0.83
N HIS A 111 21.55 -9.10 0.07
CA HIS A 111 22.90 -9.65 0.11
C HIS A 111 23.17 -10.50 -1.13
N CYS A 112 22.26 -11.41 -1.47
CA CYS A 112 22.35 -12.21 -2.70
C CYS A 112 22.35 -11.38 -3.99
N ALA A 113 21.73 -10.18 -3.97
CA ALA A 113 21.71 -9.27 -5.11
C ALA A 113 22.95 -8.37 -5.24
N LYS A 114 23.96 -8.50 -4.36
CA LYS A 114 25.19 -7.68 -4.43
C LYS A 114 25.94 -7.95 -5.73
N GLY A 115 26.30 -6.89 -6.45
CA GLY A 115 26.95 -6.99 -7.75
C GLY A 115 26.02 -7.27 -8.94
N LEU A 116 24.75 -7.62 -8.72
CA LEU A 116 23.77 -7.82 -9.80
C LEU A 116 23.05 -6.52 -10.20
N ILE A 117 22.92 -5.58 -9.27
CA ILE A 117 22.24 -4.29 -9.46
C ILE A 117 23.03 -3.16 -8.79
N PRO A 118 22.86 -1.89 -9.24
CA PRO A 118 23.49 -0.75 -8.61
C PRO A 118 23.22 -0.67 -7.10
N GLU A 119 24.25 -0.32 -6.33
CA GLU A 119 24.21 -0.31 -4.87
C GLU A 119 23.12 0.61 -4.31
N GLU A 120 22.87 1.74 -4.97
CA GLU A 120 21.80 2.69 -4.63
C GLU A 120 20.40 2.05 -4.68
N ILE A 121 20.15 1.16 -5.65
CA ILE A 121 18.89 0.43 -5.79
C ILE A 121 18.85 -0.72 -4.78
N ARG A 122 19.95 -1.48 -4.69
CA ARG A 122 20.10 -2.64 -3.79
C ARG A 122 19.89 -2.27 -2.33
N LEU A 123 20.35 -1.09 -1.93
CA LEU A 123 20.30 -0.62 -0.54
C LEU A 123 19.13 0.33 -0.26
N ARG A 124 18.31 0.67 -1.27
CA ARG A 124 17.15 1.55 -1.13
C ARG A 124 16.18 1.07 -0.06
N LYS A 125 15.80 1.97 0.86
CA LYS A 125 14.74 1.72 1.85
C LYS A 125 13.42 1.36 1.16
N LYS A 126 12.69 0.35 1.65
CA LYS A 126 11.36 0.03 1.12
C LYS A 126 10.45 1.24 1.33
N SER A 127 9.77 1.65 0.26
CA SER A 127 8.65 2.58 0.31
C SER A 127 7.37 1.77 0.15
N PRO A 128 6.34 1.93 1.01
CA PRO A 128 5.07 1.19 0.89
C PRO A 128 4.35 1.51 -0.43
N THR A 129 4.49 2.75 -0.89
CA THR A 129 3.98 3.28 -2.16
C THR A 129 5.05 4.20 -2.74
N PRO A 130 5.19 4.27 -4.08
CA PRO A 130 5.97 5.34 -4.69
C PRO A 130 5.19 6.63 -4.47
N PHE A 131 5.44 7.35 -3.37
CA PHE A 131 4.94 8.71 -3.23
C PHE A 131 5.89 9.61 -4.04
N PRO A 132 5.54 10.00 -5.27
CA PRO A 132 6.48 10.69 -6.12
C PRO A 132 6.67 12.09 -5.56
N ARG A 133 7.93 12.52 -5.34
CA ARG A 133 8.21 13.83 -4.72
C ARG A 133 7.56 14.99 -5.48
N TYR A 134 7.37 14.86 -6.80
CA TYR A 134 6.70 15.87 -7.64
C TYR A 134 5.24 16.12 -7.23
N VAL A 135 4.56 15.14 -6.62
CA VAL A 135 3.15 15.25 -6.23
C VAL A 135 2.96 16.32 -5.15
N SER A 136 3.96 16.57 -4.32
CA SER A 136 3.93 17.65 -3.33
C SER A 136 3.66 19.01 -3.97
N GLY A 137 4.32 19.33 -5.10
CA GLY A 137 4.11 20.58 -5.82
C GLY A 137 2.70 20.71 -6.39
N ILE A 138 2.11 19.60 -6.84
CA ILE A 138 0.73 19.57 -7.35
C ILE A 138 -0.25 19.88 -6.21
N TYR A 139 -0.13 19.19 -5.07
CA TYR A 139 -1.02 19.40 -3.93
C TYR A 139 -0.91 20.79 -3.34
N LYS A 140 0.31 21.32 -3.20
CA LYS A 140 0.52 22.70 -2.75
C LYS A 140 -0.19 23.71 -3.64
N ARG A 141 -0.06 23.58 -4.96
CA ARG A 141 -0.72 24.47 -5.92
C ARG A 141 -2.24 24.36 -5.83
N GLU A 142 -2.76 23.14 -5.75
CA GLU A 142 -4.21 22.91 -5.65
C GLU A 142 -4.78 23.46 -4.35
N LEU A 143 -4.14 23.19 -3.21
CA LEU A 143 -4.59 23.68 -1.93
C LEU A 143 -4.52 25.21 -1.85
N LYS A 144 -3.46 25.83 -2.38
CA LYS A 144 -3.40 27.30 -2.50
C LYS A 144 -4.53 27.86 -3.37
N ALA A 145 -4.90 27.17 -4.44
CA ALA A 145 -6.02 27.59 -5.28
C ALA A 145 -7.36 27.47 -4.54
N ILE A 146 -7.55 26.42 -3.74
CA ILE A 146 -8.71 26.25 -2.85
C ILE A 146 -8.77 27.39 -1.84
N LEU A 147 -7.71 27.63 -1.07
CA LEU A 147 -7.65 28.67 -0.04
C LEU A 147 -7.83 30.10 -0.60
N ARG A 148 -7.55 30.32 -1.89
CA ARG A 148 -7.80 31.62 -2.55
C ARG A 148 -9.25 31.80 -2.99
N ARG A 149 -10.01 30.72 -3.20
CA ARG A 149 -11.39 30.79 -3.69
C ARG A 149 -12.36 31.21 -2.57
N GLY A 150 -12.00 31.00 -1.31
CA GLY A 150 -12.87 31.30 -0.18
C GLY A 150 -13.98 30.26 0.01
N GLY A 151 -14.67 30.35 1.14
CA GLY A 151 -15.77 29.44 1.51
C GLY A 151 -15.28 28.18 2.23
N GLU A 152 -14.29 28.36 3.10
CA GLU A 152 -13.62 27.32 3.89
C GLU A 152 -13.95 27.39 5.39
N GLU A 153 -15.17 27.77 5.75
CA GLU A 153 -15.68 27.77 7.14
C GLU A 153 -15.38 26.43 7.85
N PHE A 154 -15.52 25.31 7.12
CA PHE A 154 -15.18 23.98 7.64
C PHE A 154 -13.68 23.77 7.87
N TYR A 155 -12.78 24.41 7.11
CA TYR A 155 -11.36 24.34 7.46
C TYR A 155 -11.09 25.16 8.71
N GLU A 156 -11.71 26.32 8.88
CA GLU A 156 -11.51 27.15 10.07
C GLU A 156 -11.97 26.45 11.36
N GLU A 157 -13.05 25.67 11.28
CA GLU A 157 -13.56 24.89 12.42
C GLU A 157 -12.59 23.76 12.86
N PHE A 158 -11.96 23.07 11.90
CA PHE A 158 -11.16 21.87 12.19
C PHE A 158 -9.64 22.09 12.14
N LEU A 159 -9.16 23.15 11.49
CA LEU A 159 -7.75 23.36 11.14
C LEU A 159 -7.31 24.80 11.38
N ASP A 160 -6.04 24.95 11.74
CA ASP A 160 -5.35 26.24 11.69
C ASP A 160 -5.04 26.60 10.22
N VAL A 161 -5.92 27.39 9.61
CA VAL A 161 -5.81 27.81 8.20
C VAL A 161 -4.52 28.61 7.91
N PRO A 162 -4.10 29.58 8.75
CA PRO A 162 -2.80 30.23 8.59
C PRO A 162 -1.63 29.24 8.55
N ARG A 163 -1.62 28.25 9.46
CA ARG A 163 -0.56 27.23 9.49
C ARG A 163 -0.63 26.31 8.26
N LEU A 164 -1.83 25.95 7.80
CA LEU A 164 -2.05 25.16 6.59
C LEU A 164 -1.55 25.89 5.34
N ALA A 165 -1.80 27.20 5.25
CA ALA A 165 -1.31 28.04 4.17
C ALA A 165 0.23 28.09 4.17
N ALA A 166 0.85 28.31 5.34
CA ALA A 166 2.31 28.31 5.48
C ALA A 166 2.94 26.96 5.09
N LEU A 167 2.27 25.84 5.40
CA LEU A 167 2.73 24.51 5.03
C LEU A 167 2.85 24.34 3.51
N CYS A 168 2.08 25.09 2.72
CA CYS A 168 2.18 25.03 1.25
C CYS A 168 3.51 25.58 0.72
N ASP A 169 4.25 26.37 1.51
CA ASP A 169 5.53 26.95 1.14
C ASP A 169 6.75 26.13 1.62
N GLU A 170 6.56 25.23 2.59
CA GLU A 170 7.64 24.41 3.18
C GLU A 170 8.02 23.20 2.32
N THR A 171 9.28 22.72 2.36
CA THR A 171 9.60 21.41 1.78
C THR A 171 8.94 20.30 2.61
N LEU A 172 8.17 19.42 1.96
CA LEU A 172 7.34 18.43 2.66
C LEU A 172 7.93 17.03 2.59
N ASP A 173 7.88 16.33 3.73
CA ASP A 173 8.03 14.88 3.78
C ASP A 173 6.74 14.17 3.29
N GLU A 174 6.78 12.84 3.23
CA GLU A 174 5.67 12.01 2.76
C GLU A 174 4.41 12.17 3.63
N ASN A 175 4.56 12.26 4.95
CA ASN A 175 3.42 12.38 5.87
C ASN A 175 2.73 13.73 5.74
N ARG A 176 3.52 14.81 5.68
CA ARG A 176 3.00 16.17 5.47
C ARG A 176 2.38 16.31 4.08
N THR A 177 2.93 15.66 3.07
CA THR A 177 2.33 15.69 1.73
C THR A 177 1.01 14.90 1.68
N ALA A 178 0.94 13.74 2.34
CA ALA A 178 -0.30 12.98 2.49
C ALA A 178 -1.34 13.73 3.34
N PHE A 179 -0.92 14.58 4.28
CA PHE A 179 -1.83 15.49 4.98
C PHE A 179 -2.46 16.51 4.03
N LEU A 180 -1.66 17.18 3.18
CA LEU A 180 -2.21 18.11 2.18
C LEU A 180 -3.23 17.42 1.26
N PHE A 181 -2.94 16.19 0.81
CA PHE A 181 -3.89 15.41 0.02
C PHE A 181 -5.22 15.21 0.73
N ARG A 182 -5.18 14.87 2.03
CA ARG A 182 -6.40 14.66 2.83
C ARG A 182 -7.20 15.95 2.97
N CYS A 183 -6.56 17.10 3.17
CA CYS A 183 -7.25 18.39 3.15
C CYS A 183 -7.96 18.61 1.81
N ILE A 184 -7.24 18.48 0.69
CA ILE A 184 -7.82 18.64 -0.65
C ILE A 184 -9.01 17.68 -0.88
N ALA A 185 -8.83 16.40 -0.55
CA ALA A 185 -9.87 15.39 -0.67
C ALA A 185 -11.10 15.72 0.19
N PHE A 186 -10.87 16.20 1.42
CA PHE A 186 -11.92 16.63 2.32
C PHE A 186 -12.71 17.82 1.75
N TYR A 187 -12.03 18.83 1.19
CA TYR A 187 -12.69 19.94 0.50
C TYR A 187 -13.60 19.46 -0.63
N TYR A 188 -13.09 18.60 -1.51
CA TYR A 188 -13.88 18.10 -2.64
C TYR A 188 -15.04 17.21 -2.17
N TRP A 189 -14.85 16.45 -1.09
CA TRP A 189 -15.91 15.65 -0.47
C TRP A 189 -17.02 16.51 0.10
N VAL A 190 -16.69 17.55 0.89
CA VAL A 190 -17.65 18.52 1.43
C VAL A 190 -18.45 19.18 0.31
N LYS A 191 -17.78 19.63 -0.76
CA LYS A 191 -18.45 20.24 -1.92
C LYS A 191 -19.34 19.25 -2.67
N HIS A 192 -18.88 18.02 -2.89
CA HIS A 192 -19.64 17.00 -3.61
C HIS A 192 -20.94 16.63 -2.87
N HIS A 193 -20.84 16.45 -1.55
CA HIS A 193 -21.98 16.09 -0.71
C HIS A 193 -22.78 17.30 -0.20
N ARG A 194 -22.37 18.54 -0.55
CA ARG A 194 -23.03 19.80 -0.18
C ARG A 194 -23.26 19.90 1.34
N ILE A 195 -22.23 19.55 2.11
CA ILE A 195 -22.30 19.63 3.56
C ILE A 195 -22.25 21.09 3.97
N THR A 196 -23.15 21.48 4.87
CA THR A 196 -23.30 22.84 5.39
C THR A 196 -23.44 22.78 6.92
N GLY A 197 -23.47 23.94 7.58
CA GLY A 197 -23.62 24.03 9.04
C GLY A 197 -22.31 23.91 9.80
N PHE A 198 -21.20 24.30 9.15
CA PHE A 198 -19.96 24.58 9.84
C PHE A 198 -20.10 25.92 10.56
N ALA A 199 -19.55 26.00 11.77
CA ALA A 199 -19.76 27.12 12.69
C ALA A 199 -18.91 28.34 12.36
#